data_AF-A0A6N3C3A4-F1
#
_entry.id   AF-A0A6N3C3A4-F1
#
_cell.length_a   1.000
_cell.length_b   1.000
_cell.length_c   1.000
_cell.angle_alpha   90.00
_cell.angle_beta   90.00
_cell.angle_gamma   90.00
#
_symmetry.space_group_name_H-M   'P 1'
#
loop_
_entity.id
_entity.type
_entity.pdbx_description
1 polymer ?
#
loop_
_entity_poly.entity_id
_entity_poly.type
_entity_poly.pdbx_seq_one_letter_code
_entity_poly.pdbx_strand_id
1 'polypeptide(L)'
;MIKRKMTSAFAVAAMMGVATAFAVNPFSDVSSDSWAYQAVDQLATAGIINGYPDGTFKGQNNITRYEMAQMIAKGMANQDRANAEQQAMLNRLADEFSNELNTLGVRVAKLEDRVGNVKVTGDARINYIGKDGIDGYDYEDKITARVRLGLDAKVNKNTSVKARITTGSIELGDSSKEAQANWDLAYVEHKFGKNVVVDAGRYTQKFGGGLIYSSNFDGVGATAKLGDKVTLNGAYGYMTAGRFAKTSKADNGDVGLINAHVAVNDHFSFGGMFAHVGTTNVRMGNGKKNNEFDNVYGFNAKYNVGKFGIDGEWVKASGLSDSDVWNVGVKWGDYKINKKNSWDIRLDYFDQAKNAPVFKTQKYESNDLLKKTRYEGYKAWQLGASYAPEKNIGINAYYGFHAKTQDGNRVNDYYRADLNFKF
;
A
#
# COMPACT_ATOMS: atom_id res chain seq x y z
N MET A 1 12.78 43.89 -27.97
CA MET A 1 12.02 43.08 -26.98
C MET A 1 10.66 43.74 -26.76
N ILE A 2 9.63 43.01 -26.33
CA ILE A 2 8.20 43.42 -26.22
C ILE A 2 7.34 42.98 -27.43
N LYS A 3 7.21 41.67 -27.64
CA LYS A 3 6.11 41.06 -28.44
C LYS A 3 5.53 39.77 -27.82
N ARG A 4 5.94 39.41 -26.59
CA ARG A 4 5.64 38.10 -25.98
C ARG A 4 4.51 38.08 -24.94
N LYS A 5 3.92 39.21 -24.56
CA LYS A 5 3.02 39.29 -23.38
C LYS A 5 1.51 39.34 -23.67
N MET A 6 1.07 39.55 -24.93
CA MET A 6 -0.37 39.54 -25.29
C MET A 6 -0.86 38.21 -25.89
N THR A 7 0.04 37.35 -26.36
CA THR A 7 -0.29 36.07 -26.98
C THR A 7 -1.03 35.09 -26.05
N SER A 8 -0.84 35.21 -24.73
CA SER A 8 -1.41 34.27 -23.76
C SER A 8 -2.92 34.49 -23.51
N ALA A 9 -3.40 35.74 -23.56
CA ALA A 9 -4.82 36.06 -23.39
C ALA A 9 -5.65 35.65 -24.64
N PHE A 10 -5.08 35.83 -25.83
CA PHE A 10 -5.73 35.44 -27.10
C PHE A 10 -5.82 33.92 -27.28
N ALA A 11 -4.89 33.15 -26.70
CA ALA A 11 -4.91 31.69 -26.78
C ALA A 11 -6.09 31.04 -26.03
N VAL A 12 -6.67 31.72 -25.02
CA VAL A 12 -7.85 31.23 -24.29
C VAL A 12 -9.12 31.38 -25.12
N ALA A 13 -9.19 32.41 -25.96
CA ALA A 13 -10.37 32.73 -26.74
C ALA A 13 -10.51 31.87 -28.00
N ALA A 14 -9.42 31.68 -28.77
CA ALA A 14 -9.41 31.16 -30.14
C ALA A 14 -9.95 29.73 -30.36
N MET A 15 -10.52 29.07 -29.36
CA MET A 15 -10.88 27.65 -29.42
C MET A 15 -12.33 27.36 -28.99
N MET A 16 -13.12 28.34 -28.52
CA MET A 16 -14.52 28.11 -28.13
C MET A 16 -15.43 28.16 -29.37
N GLY A 17 -15.45 27.07 -30.14
CA GLY A 17 -16.33 26.93 -31.30
C GLY A 17 -17.79 26.71 -30.89
N VAL A 18 -18.62 27.76 -30.95
CA VAL A 18 -20.09 27.66 -31.03
C VAL A 18 -20.61 28.77 -31.97
N ALA A 19 -21.69 28.44 -32.69
CA ALA A 19 -22.28 29.14 -33.83
C ALA A 19 -22.54 30.66 -33.65
N THR A 20 -22.40 31.38 -34.76
CA THR A 20 -22.67 32.80 -34.93
C THR A 20 -24.14 33.13 -34.66
N ALA A 21 -24.43 33.73 -33.51
CA ALA A 21 -25.54 34.67 -33.38
C ALA A 21 -24.95 36.08 -33.51
N PHE A 22 -25.62 36.98 -34.23
CA PHE A 22 -25.23 38.39 -34.32
C PHE A 22 -25.30 39.02 -32.93
N ALA A 23 -24.17 39.01 -32.20
CA ALA A 23 -24.02 39.62 -30.90
C ALA A 23 -23.83 41.14 -31.06
N VAL A 24 -24.50 41.89 -30.18
CA VAL A 24 -24.20 43.32 -29.94
C VAL A 24 -22.71 43.42 -29.63
N ASN A 25 -21.97 44.27 -30.35
CA ASN A 25 -20.54 44.46 -30.12
C ASN A 25 -20.30 44.77 -28.63
N PRO A 26 -19.60 43.90 -27.89
CA PRO A 26 -19.50 44.02 -26.44
C PRO A 26 -18.66 45.21 -25.98
N PHE A 27 -17.81 45.77 -26.85
CA PHE A 27 -16.93 46.90 -26.51
C PHE A 27 -16.80 47.90 -27.66
N SER A 28 -16.97 49.19 -27.35
CA SER A 28 -16.98 50.28 -28.34
C SER A 28 -15.63 50.53 -29.04
N ASP A 29 -14.52 50.09 -28.45
CA ASP A 29 -13.15 50.24 -28.97
C ASP A 29 -12.61 48.98 -29.67
N VAL A 30 -13.45 47.96 -29.86
CA VAL A 30 -13.10 46.74 -30.59
C VAL A 30 -13.94 46.66 -31.86
N SER A 31 -13.37 47.11 -32.98
CA SER A 31 -14.03 47.04 -34.30
C SER A 31 -14.29 45.59 -34.71
N SER A 32 -15.40 45.33 -35.41
CA SER A 32 -15.73 44.03 -36.00
C SER A 32 -14.67 43.52 -36.98
N ASP A 33 -13.91 44.42 -37.59
CA ASP A 33 -12.84 44.10 -38.53
C ASP A 33 -11.49 43.83 -37.82
N SER A 34 -11.45 43.94 -36.49
CA SER A 34 -10.25 43.65 -35.71
C SER A 34 -9.98 42.16 -35.66
N TRP A 35 -8.71 41.77 -35.86
CA TRP A 35 -8.25 40.39 -35.64
C TRP A 35 -8.58 39.85 -34.24
N ALA A 36 -8.75 40.75 -33.27
CA ALA A 36 -9.06 40.42 -31.89
C ALA A 36 -10.56 40.26 -31.61
N TYR A 37 -11.43 40.70 -32.53
CA TYR A 37 -12.86 40.84 -32.29
C TYR A 37 -13.50 39.54 -31.79
N GLN A 38 -13.34 38.46 -32.56
CA GLN A 38 -13.91 37.15 -32.22
C GLN A 38 -13.42 36.63 -30.86
N ALA A 39 -12.13 36.83 -30.57
CA ALA A 39 -11.54 36.37 -29.32
C ALA A 39 -12.09 37.15 -28.12
N VAL A 40 -12.16 38.47 -28.23
CA VAL A 40 -12.68 39.35 -27.18
C VAL A 40 -14.17 39.08 -26.96
N ASP A 41 -14.95 38.92 -28.03
CA ASP A 41 -16.38 38.62 -27.95
C ASP A 41 -16.66 37.29 -27.23
N GLN A 42 -15.89 36.24 -27.55
CA GLN A 42 -16.01 34.94 -26.88
C GLN A 42 -15.66 35.01 -25.39
N LEU A 43 -14.58 35.72 -25.03
CA LEU A 43 -14.19 35.90 -23.63
C LEU A 43 -15.21 36.73 -22.85
N ALA A 44 -15.81 37.73 -23.48
CA ALA A 44 -16.84 38.56 -22.86
C ALA A 44 -18.13 37.76 -22.63
N THR A 45 -18.56 37.01 -23.64
CA THR A 45 -19.72 36.10 -23.56
C THR A 45 -19.52 35.02 -22.50
N ALA A 46 -18.29 34.53 -22.34
CA ALA A 46 -17.93 33.57 -21.28
C ALA A 46 -17.81 34.20 -19.88
N GLY A 47 -17.98 35.52 -19.73
CA GLY A 47 -17.84 36.24 -18.46
C GLY A 47 -16.40 36.31 -17.94
N ILE A 48 -15.42 35.99 -18.78
CA ILE A 48 -13.99 36.00 -18.44
C ILE A 48 -13.48 37.45 -18.38
N ILE A 49 -13.91 38.29 -19.34
CA ILE A 49 -13.61 39.72 -19.39
C ILE A 49 -14.91 40.54 -19.32
N ASN A 50 -14.88 41.67 -18.61
CA ASN A 50 -16.06 42.54 -18.42
C ASN A 50 -15.87 43.96 -19.00
N GLY A 51 -14.68 44.28 -19.50
CA GLY A 51 -14.31 45.64 -19.94
C GLY A 51 -14.35 46.67 -18.80
N TYR A 52 -14.36 47.93 -19.19
CA TYR A 52 -14.40 49.09 -18.30
C TYR A 52 -15.83 49.67 -18.22
N PRO A 53 -16.17 50.42 -17.15
CA PRO A 53 -17.50 51.03 -17.00
C PRO A 53 -17.92 51.98 -18.12
N ASP A 54 -16.95 52.49 -18.89
CA ASP A 54 -17.16 53.34 -20.08
C ASP A 54 -17.52 52.54 -21.35
N GLY A 55 -17.64 51.21 -21.25
CA GLY A 55 -18.00 50.33 -22.37
C GLY A 55 -16.83 50.03 -23.32
N THR A 56 -15.59 50.15 -22.85
CA THR A 56 -14.37 49.84 -23.62
C THR A 56 -13.65 48.60 -23.08
N PHE A 57 -12.85 47.94 -23.92
CA PHE A 57 -11.96 46.82 -23.56
C PHE A 57 -10.54 47.30 -23.22
N LYS A 58 -10.08 48.38 -23.86
CA LYS A 58 -8.72 48.95 -23.79
C LYS A 58 -7.63 47.93 -24.10
N GLY A 59 -7.83 47.16 -25.17
CA GLY A 59 -6.96 46.03 -25.55
C GLY A 59 -5.52 46.37 -25.90
N GLN A 60 -5.12 47.64 -25.92
CA GLN A 60 -3.72 48.09 -26.10
C GLN A 60 -3.01 48.37 -24.76
N ASN A 61 -3.74 48.36 -23.65
CA ASN A 61 -3.16 48.58 -22.33
C ASN A 61 -2.39 47.35 -21.85
N ASN A 62 -1.34 47.60 -21.05
CA ASN A 62 -0.64 46.54 -20.36
C ASN A 62 -1.54 45.95 -19.26
N ILE A 63 -1.62 44.62 -19.21
CA ILE A 63 -2.22 43.89 -18.09
C ILE A 63 -1.16 43.48 -17.08
N THR A 64 -1.52 43.51 -15.80
CA THR A 64 -0.72 42.97 -14.71
C THR A 64 -0.81 41.45 -14.68
N ARG A 65 0.18 40.81 -14.04
CA ARG A 65 0.14 39.35 -13.82
C ARG A 65 -1.07 38.93 -12.97
N TYR A 66 -1.53 39.80 -12.08
CA TYR A 66 -2.70 39.54 -11.23
C TYR A 66 -4.00 39.58 -12.03
N GLU A 67 -4.18 40.57 -12.91
CA GLU A 67 -5.35 40.63 -13.82
C GLU A 67 -5.38 39.42 -14.76
N MET A 68 -4.21 38.98 -15.26
CA MET A 68 -4.12 37.75 -16.05
C MET A 68 -4.53 36.51 -15.23
N ALA A 69 -4.08 36.42 -13.97
CA ALA A 69 -4.46 35.32 -13.08
C ALA A 69 -5.98 35.31 -12.79
N GLN A 70 -6.63 36.48 -12.67
CA GLN A 70 -8.09 36.57 -12.54
C GLN A 70 -8.82 36.05 -13.78
N MET A 71 -8.32 36.36 -14.99
CA MET A 71 -8.88 35.81 -16.23
C MET A 71 -8.73 34.29 -16.30
N ILE A 72 -7.55 33.76 -15.93
CA ILE A 72 -7.30 32.31 -15.86
C ILE A 72 -8.24 31.65 -14.85
N ALA A 73 -8.39 32.23 -13.65
CA ALA A 73 -9.28 31.72 -12.61
C ALA A 73 -10.74 31.60 -13.09
N LYS A 74 -11.25 32.62 -13.78
CA LYS A 74 -12.59 32.61 -14.37
C LYS A 74 -12.72 31.60 -15.51
N GLY A 75 -11.67 31.44 -16.32
CA GLY A 75 -11.59 30.39 -17.35
C GLY A 75 -11.68 29.00 -16.74
N MET A 76 -11.00 28.78 -15.61
CA MET A 76 -11.03 27.50 -14.88
C MET A 76 -12.41 27.18 -14.29
N ALA A 77 -13.16 28.19 -13.84
CA ALA A 77 -14.52 27.99 -13.37
C ALA A 77 -15.50 27.53 -14.49
N ASN A 78 -15.14 27.72 -15.75
CA ASN A 78 -15.93 27.32 -16.92
C ASN A 78 -15.27 26.18 -17.72
N GLN A 79 -14.32 25.45 -17.13
CA GLN A 79 -13.51 24.43 -17.81
C GLN A 79 -14.33 23.31 -18.46
N ASP A 80 -15.49 22.97 -17.91
CA ASP A 80 -16.38 21.92 -18.43
C ASP A 80 -16.97 22.26 -19.81
N ARG A 81 -16.95 23.54 -20.20
CA ARG A 81 -17.39 24.02 -21.52
C ARG A 81 -16.26 24.06 -22.55
N ALA A 82 -15.03 23.72 -22.14
CA ALA A 82 -13.85 23.75 -22.99
C ALA A 82 -13.50 22.34 -23.50
N ASN A 83 -13.05 22.24 -24.75
CA ASN A 83 -12.59 20.99 -25.35
C ASN A 83 -11.21 20.56 -24.78
N ALA A 84 -10.76 19.34 -25.09
CA ALA A 84 -9.54 18.76 -24.51
C ALA A 84 -8.27 19.61 -24.75
N GLU A 85 -8.15 20.25 -25.92
CA GLU A 85 -6.99 21.09 -26.24
C GLU A 85 -6.99 22.40 -25.46
N GLN A 86 -8.17 23.01 -25.31
CA GLN A 86 -8.38 24.20 -24.49
C GLN A 86 -8.10 23.95 -23.02
N GLN A 87 -8.59 22.83 -22.50
CA GLN A 87 -8.32 22.42 -21.13
C GLN A 87 -6.82 22.23 -20.93
N ALA A 88 -6.09 21.65 -21.88
CA ALA A 88 -4.65 21.49 -21.79
C ALA A 88 -3.91 22.84 -21.78
N MET A 89 -4.35 23.82 -22.58
CA MET A 89 -3.76 25.16 -22.61
C MET A 89 -4.04 25.95 -21.33
N LEU A 90 -5.29 25.96 -20.87
CA LEU A 90 -5.70 26.59 -19.61
C LEU A 90 -4.93 26.02 -18.42
N ASN A 91 -4.71 24.71 -18.43
CA ASN A 91 -3.89 23.99 -17.45
C ASN A 91 -2.40 24.34 -17.50
N ARG A 92 -1.84 24.75 -18.65
CA ARG A 92 -0.45 25.23 -18.74
C ARG A 92 -0.34 26.66 -18.21
N LEU A 93 -1.31 27.51 -18.53
CA LEU A 93 -1.38 28.88 -18.03
C LEU A 93 -1.58 28.90 -16.50
N ALA A 94 -2.44 28.03 -15.96
CA ALA A 94 -2.60 27.87 -14.52
C ALA A 94 -1.28 27.46 -13.82
N ASP A 95 -0.45 26.65 -14.48
CA ASP A 95 0.87 26.28 -13.96
C ASP A 95 1.85 27.47 -13.97
N GLU A 96 1.80 28.35 -14.98
CA GLU A 96 2.67 29.53 -15.11
C GLU A 96 2.31 30.68 -14.13
N PHE A 97 1.03 30.77 -13.75
CA PHE A 97 0.50 31.81 -12.85
C PHE A 97 0.12 31.26 -11.46
N SER A 98 0.75 30.16 -11.04
CA SER A 98 0.38 29.42 -9.82
C SER A 98 0.45 30.27 -8.54
N ASN A 99 1.42 31.18 -8.45
CA ASN A 99 1.61 32.02 -7.26
C ASN A 99 0.49 33.06 -7.11
N GLU A 100 0.07 33.65 -8.22
CA GLU A 100 -1.01 34.61 -8.29
C GLU A 100 -2.38 33.94 -8.05
N LEU A 101 -2.59 32.74 -8.61
CA LEU A 101 -3.82 31.96 -8.40
C LEU A 101 -4.00 31.50 -6.96
N ASN A 102 -2.92 31.14 -6.27
CA ASN A 102 -2.95 30.82 -4.84
C ASN A 102 -3.39 32.03 -3.99
N THR A 103 -2.89 33.22 -4.32
CA THR A 103 -3.29 34.47 -3.66
C THR A 103 -4.78 34.79 -3.87
N LEU A 104 -5.33 34.37 -5.01
CA LEU A 104 -6.75 34.51 -5.35
C LEU A 104 -7.65 33.44 -4.73
N GLY A 105 -7.10 32.48 -3.97
CA GLY A 105 -7.87 31.37 -3.38
C GLY A 105 -8.38 30.36 -4.42
N VAL A 106 -7.83 30.38 -5.63
CA VAL A 106 -8.27 29.53 -6.75
C VAL A 106 -7.57 28.17 -6.63
N ARG A 107 -8.35 27.14 -6.31
CA ARG A 107 -7.86 25.77 -6.26
C ARG A 107 -7.61 25.25 -7.67
N VAL A 108 -6.35 25.19 -8.08
CA VAL A 108 -5.98 24.51 -9.33
C VAL A 108 -5.94 23.02 -9.05
N ALA A 109 -6.71 22.21 -9.77
CA ALA A 109 -6.74 20.75 -9.60
C ALA A 109 -5.34 20.09 -9.70
N LYS A 110 -4.39 20.72 -10.41
CA LYS A 110 -2.97 20.34 -10.46
C LYS A 110 -2.11 20.80 -9.27
N LEU A 111 -2.53 21.82 -8.52
CA LEU A 111 -1.91 22.22 -7.25
C LEU A 111 -2.30 21.29 -6.12
N GLU A 112 -3.42 20.56 -6.21
CA GLU A 112 -3.77 19.48 -5.26
C GLU A 112 -2.80 18.29 -5.34
N ASP A 113 -2.12 18.09 -6.48
CA ASP A 113 -1.01 17.13 -6.61
C ASP A 113 0.32 17.66 -6.04
N ARG A 114 0.42 18.96 -5.70
CA ARG A 114 1.63 19.57 -5.12
C ARG A 114 1.50 20.01 -3.66
N VAL A 115 0.29 20.25 -3.15
CA VAL A 115 0.04 20.55 -1.73
C VAL A 115 -0.59 19.31 -1.09
N GLY A 116 0.27 18.44 -0.55
CA GLY A 116 -0.09 17.10 -0.05
C GLY A 116 0.70 15.95 -0.68
N ASN A 117 1.90 16.22 -1.19
CA ASN A 117 2.75 15.21 -1.82
C ASN A 117 3.22 14.11 -0.84
N VAL A 118 3.16 14.34 0.47
CA VAL A 118 3.47 13.33 1.49
C VAL A 118 2.23 13.01 2.30
N LYS A 119 1.79 11.75 2.22
CA LYS A 119 0.77 11.20 3.10
C LYS A 119 1.43 10.52 4.30
N VAL A 120 1.07 10.94 5.49
CA VAL A 120 1.40 10.23 6.73
C VAL A 120 0.27 9.27 7.08
N THR A 121 0.62 8.06 7.48
CA THR A 121 -0.31 7.04 7.98
C THR A 121 0.29 6.39 9.22
N GLY A 122 -0.51 5.66 9.99
CA GLY A 122 0.04 4.87 11.07
C GLY A 122 -0.88 3.79 11.59
N ASP A 123 -0.29 2.98 12.47
CA ASP A 123 -1.05 2.07 13.30
C ASP A 123 -0.40 1.93 14.67
N ALA A 124 -1.24 1.68 15.67
CA ALA A 124 -0.83 1.26 16.99
C ALA A 124 -1.44 -0.10 17.33
N ARG A 125 -0.72 -0.91 18.07
CA ARG A 125 -1.19 -2.19 18.59
C ARG A 125 -0.80 -2.33 20.04
N ILE A 126 -1.76 -2.65 20.90
CA ILE A 126 -1.52 -3.23 22.23
C ILE A 126 -1.86 -4.71 22.13
N ASN A 127 -0.98 -5.57 22.62
CA ASN A 127 -1.08 -7.00 22.46
C ASN A 127 -0.75 -7.69 23.78
N TYR A 128 -1.68 -8.49 24.27
CA TYR A 128 -1.49 -9.41 25.38
C TYR A 128 -1.28 -10.82 24.83
N ILE A 129 -0.22 -11.49 25.28
CA ILE A 129 0.04 -12.89 24.98
C ILE A 129 0.23 -13.60 26.31
N GLY A 130 -0.60 -14.60 26.57
CA GLY A 130 -0.36 -15.54 27.65
C GLY A 130 -0.42 -16.98 27.15
N LYS A 131 0.03 -17.88 28.02
CA LYS A 131 0.10 -19.32 27.73
C LYS A 131 -0.29 -20.10 28.97
N ASP A 132 -0.96 -21.21 28.72
CA ASP A 132 -1.28 -22.19 29.74
C ASP A 132 -0.59 -23.51 29.37
N GLY A 133 0.13 -24.12 30.31
CA GLY A 133 0.97 -25.25 29.97
C GLY A 133 1.70 -26.01 31.05
N ILE A 134 2.49 -26.97 30.57
CA ILE A 134 2.97 -28.17 31.25
C ILE A 134 3.97 -27.86 32.38
N ASP A 135 3.89 -28.58 33.51
CA ASP A 135 4.78 -28.48 34.68
C ASP A 135 6.27 -28.38 34.27
N GLY A 136 6.99 -27.40 34.83
CA GLY A 136 8.45 -27.22 34.65
C GLY A 136 8.89 -26.20 33.60
N TYR A 137 7.96 -25.45 32.98
CA TYR A 137 8.27 -24.34 32.08
C TYR A 137 7.76 -23.00 32.63
N ASP A 138 8.67 -22.16 33.14
CA ASP A 138 8.35 -20.77 33.49
C ASP A 138 7.96 -20.00 32.22
N TYR A 139 6.70 -19.59 32.14
CA TYR A 139 6.22 -18.66 31.13
C TYR A 139 5.62 -17.43 31.83
N GLU A 140 6.03 -16.26 31.35
CA GLU A 140 5.49 -14.98 31.81
C GLU A 140 4.53 -14.44 30.76
N ASP A 141 3.32 -14.10 31.22
CA ASP A 141 2.37 -13.28 30.49
C ASP A 141 3.02 -11.95 30.09
N LYS A 142 2.77 -11.52 28.84
CA LYS A 142 3.37 -10.29 28.31
C LYS A 142 2.33 -9.37 27.72
N ILE A 143 2.40 -8.10 28.10
CA ILE A 143 1.71 -7.02 27.42
C ILE A 143 2.75 -6.25 26.61
N THR A 144 2.49 -6.07 25.32
CA THR A 144 3.38 -5.34 24.41
C THR A 144 2.63 -4.25 23.67
N ALA A 145 3.30 -3.13 23.43
CA ALA A 145 2.81 -2.06 22.57
C ALA A 145 3.69 -1.91 21.32
N ARG A 146 3.10 -1.55 20.18
CA ARG A 146 3.83 -1.16 18.97
C ARG A 146 3.16 0.06 18.36
N VAL A 147 3.96 1.03 17.95
CA VAL A 147 3.52 2.12 17.08
C VAL A 147 4.29 2.07 15.76
N ARG A 148 3.59 2.37 14.67
CA ARG A 148 4.18 2.52 13.32
C ARG A 148 3.68 3.80 12.68
N LEU A 149 4.60 4.51 12.04
CA LEU A 149 4.32 5.70 11.23
C LEU A 149 4.87 5.46 9.82
N GLY A 150 3.98 5.51 8.82
CA GLY A 150 4.29 5.37 7.41
C GLY A 150 4.26 6.72 6.70
N LEU A 151 5.19 6.92 5.79
CA LEU A 151 5.29 8.05 4.88
C LEU A 151 5.12 7.53 3.45
N ASP A 152 4.21 8.12 2.69
CA ASP A 152 4.03 7.88 1.25
C ASP A 152 4.16 9.21 0.52
N ALA A 153 5.34 9.43 -0.07
CA ALA A 153 5.69 10.65 -0.77
C ALA A 153 5.57 10.43 -2.29
N LYS A 154 4.55 11.05 -2.92
CA LYS A 154 4.40 11.06 -4.37
C LYS A 154 5.47 11.94 -5.00
N VAL A 155 6.31 11.33 -5.84
CA VAL A 155 7.31 12.04 -6.67
C VAL A 155 6.67 12.53 -7.96
N ASN A 156 5.80 11.70 -8.55
CA ASN A 156 4.96 12.05 -9.70
C ASN A 156 3.77 11.06 -9.77
N LYS A 157 2.96 11.13 -10.84
CA LYS A 157 1.78 10.25 -11.04
C LYS A 157 2.06 8.74 -10.98
N ASN A 158 3.29 8.31 -11.28
CA ASN A 158 3.68 6.91 -11.38
C ASN A 158 4.70 6.49 -10.31
N THR A 159 5.36 7.42 -9.63
CA THR A 159 6.43 7.13 -8.67
C THR A 159 6.08 7.64 -7.28
N SER A 160 6.20 6.77 -6.28
CA SER A 160 6.14 7.11 -4.86
C SER A 160 7.40 6.64 -4.13
N VAL A 161 7.87 7.41 -3.16
CA VAL A 161 8.84 6.97 -2.15
C VAL A 161 8.07 6.63 -0.89
N LYS A 162 8.29 5.43 -0.35
CA LYS A 162 7.59 4.91 0.82
C LYS A 162 8.58 4.57 1.92
N ALA A 163 8.28 4.99 3.13
CA ALA A 163 9.09 4.68 4.29
C ALA A 163 8.21 4.41 5.52
N ARG A 164 8.71 3.64 6.48
CA ARG A 164 8.01 3.37 7.74
C ARG A 164 8.98 3.29 8.90
N ILE A 165 8.64 3.99 9.98
CA ILE A 165 9.28 3.86 11.29
C ILE A 165 8.40 2.97 12.16
N THR A 166 9.01 2.07 12.93
CA THR A 166 8.33 1.30 13.97
C THR A 166 9.09 1.38 15.28
N THR A 167 8.37 1.35 16.40
CA THR A 167 8.96 1.19 17.75
C THR A 167 9.43 -0.24 18.05
N GLY A 168 9.24 -1.18 17.12
CA GLY A 168 9.23 -2.59 17.47
C GLY A 168 8.18 -2.92 18.54
N SER A 169 8.31 -4.08 19.18
CA SER A 169 7.48 -4.43 20.34
C SER A 169 8.11 -3.87 21.61
N ILE A 170 7.41 -2.95 22.27
CA ILE A 170 7.73 -2.42 23.59
C ILE A 170 7.06 -3.34 24.62
N GLU A 171 7.81 -3.95 25.52
CA GLU A 171 7.25 -4.74 26.63
C GLU A 171 6.82 -3.77 27.75
N LEU A 172 5.53 -3.77 28.10
CA LEU A 172 4.99 -2.90 29.14
C LEU A 172 5.21 -3.53 30.51
N GLY A 173 5.63 -2.72 31.49
CA GLY A 173 5.87 -3.17 32.87
C GLY A 173 7.29 -3.69 33.14
N ASP A 174 8.14 -3.85 32.11
CA ASP A 174 9.55 -4.24 32.26
C ASP A 174 10.49 -3.10 31.82
N SER A 175 10.97 -2.31 32.79
CA SER A 175 11.88 -1.19 32.55
C SER A 175 13.30 -1.60 32.17
N SER A 176 13.64 -2.89 32.27
CA SER A 176 14.94 -3.41 31.79
C SER A 176 14.99 -3.53 30.26
N LYS A 177 13.84 -3.42 29.58
CA LYS A 177 13.74 -3.53 28.12
C LYS A 177 13.72 -2.15 27.50
N GLU A 178 14.80 -1.79 26.83
CA GLU A 178 14.82 -0.57 26.03
C GLU A 178 13.88 -0.67 24.82
N ALA A 179 13.13 0.39 24.57
CA ALA A 179 12.38 0.57 23.33
C ALA A 179 13.27 1.25 22.29
N GLN A 180 13.33 0.71 21.07
CA GLN A 180 14.10 1.30 19.97
C GLN A 180 13.19 1.55 18.77
N ALA A 181 13.28 2.73 18.18
CA ALA A 181 12.61 3.04 16.93
C ALA A 181 13.55 2.81 15.75
N ASN A 182 13.08 2.12 14.72
CA ASN A 182 13.86 1.84 13.52
C ASN A 182 13.02 1.98 12.24
N TRP A 183 13.72 2.29 11.14
CA TRP A 183 13.13 2.27 9.80
C TRP A 183 13.02 0.83 9.31
N ASP A 184 11.81 0.30 9.29
CA ASP A 184 11.55 -1.07 8.90
C ASP A 184 11.13 -1.19 7.43
N LEU A 185 10.67 -0.11 6.79
CA LEU A 185 10.49 0.00 5.34
C LEU A 185 11.14 1.28 4.81
N ALA A 186 11.75 1.19 3.62
CA ALA A 186 12.28 2.30 2.85
C ALA A 186 12.48 1.85 1.39
N TYR A 187 11.57 2.24 0.50
CA TYR A 187 11.58 1.77 -0.89
C TYR A 187 10.92 2.77 -1.84
N VAL A 188 11.20 2.61 -3.13
CA VAL A 188 10.54 3.32 -4.22
C VAL A 188 9.56 2.38 -4.89
N GLU A 189 8.32 2.82 -5.08
CA GLU A 189 7.31 2.16 -5.90
C GLU A 189 7.19 2.92 -7.23
N HIS A 190 7.31 2.23 -8.35
CA HIS A 190 7.08 2.78 -9.68
C HIS A 190 6.03 1.97 -10.47
N LYS A 191 5.09 2.67 -11.09
CA LYS A 191 4.03 2.08 -11.92
C LYS A 191 4.37 2.23 -13.40
N PHE A 192 4.67 1.11 -14.05
CA PHE A 192 4.85 1.03 -15.50
C PHE A 192 3.50 0.76 -16.16
N GLY A 193 2.87 1.83 -16.67
CA GLY A 193 1.52 1.77 -17.21
C GLY A 193 0.49 1.42 -16.14
N LYS A 194 -0.56 0.67 -16.52
CA LYS A 194 -1.66 0.31 -15.61
C LYS A 194 -1.46 -1.03 -14.88
N ASN A 195 -0.57 -1.87 -15.39
CA ASN A 195 -0.56 -3.31 -15.07
C ASN A 195 0.69 -3.78 -14.32
N VAL A 196 1.77 -3.01 -14.34
CA VAL A 196 3.05 -3.40 -13.74
C VAL A 196 3.45 -2.39 -12.67
N VAL A 197 3.75 -2.91 -11.48
CA VAL A 197 4.29 -2.14 -10.35
C VAL A 197 5.63 -2.74 -9.96
N VAL A 198 6.64 -1.91 -9.76
CA VAL A 198 7.97 -2.32 -9.32
C VAL A 198 8.30 -1.63 -8.01
N ASP A 199 8.74 -2.41 -7.04
CA ASP A 199 9.22 -1.97 -5.73
C ASP A 199 10.73 -2.21 -5.63
N ALA A 200 11.50 -1.20 -5.25
CA ALA A 200 12.94 -1.30 -5.07
C ALA A 200 13.39 -0.68 -3.74
N GLY A 201 14.10 -1.45 -2.93
CA GLY A 201 14.57 -1.06 -1.59
C GLY A 201 14.17 -2.09 -0.53
N ARG A 202 13.87 -1.62 0.69
CA ARG A 202 13.33 -2.44 1.78
C ARG A 202 11.81 -2.33 1.82
N TYR A 203 11.12 -3.35 1.33
CA TYR A 203 9.66 -3.42 1.27
C TYR A 203 9.16 -4.71 1.93
N THR A 204 7.86 -4.97 1.94
CA THR A 204 7.32 -6.25 2.45
C THR A 204 7.11 -7.22 1.28
N GLN A 205 7.76 -8.38 1.33
CA GLN A 205 7.56 -9.45 0.35
C GLN A 205 6.85 -10.64 1.00
N LYS A 206 5.97 -11.29 0.23
CA LYS A 206 5.21 -12.46 0.64
C LYS A 206 5.54 -13.65 -0.26
N PHE A 207 5.72 -14.82 0.34
CA PHE A 207 5.93 -16.07 -0.39
C PHE A 207 4.59 -16.81 -0.42
N GLY A 208 4.06 -17.07 -1.62
CA GLY A 208 2.76 -17.71 -1.80
C GLY A 208 1.61 -16.95 -1.13
N GLY A 209 0.84 -17.66 -0.31
CA GLY A 209 -0.20 -17.12 0.56
C GLY A 209 0.33 -16.50 1.85
N GLY A 210 1.62 -16.64 2.15
CA GLY A 210 2.30 -16.07 3.32
C GLY A 210 2.49 -17.05 4.47
N LEU A 211 2.29 -18.34 4.24
CA LEU A 211 2.50 -19.41 5.23
C LEU A 211 3.93 -19.45 5.77
N ILE A 212 4.93 -19.26 4.90
CA ILE A 212 6.34 -19.41 5.28
C ILE A 212 7.08 -18.08 5.42
N TYR A 213 6.71 -17.06 4.65
CA TYR A 213 7.31 -15.74 4.71
C TYR A 213 6.33 -14.63 4.34
N SER A 214 6.22 -13.62 5.19
CA SER A 214 5.53 -12.36 4.92
C SER A 214 6.13 -11.27 5.79
N SER A 215 7.23 -10.68 5.34
CA SER A 215 7.98 -9.69 6.13
C SER A 215 8.91 -8.84 5.26
N ASN A 216 9.74 -8.03 5.90
CA ASN A 216 10.68 -7.11 5.26
C ASN A 216 11.65 -7.84 4.32
N PHE A 217 11.88 -7.29 3.14
CA PHE A 217 12.71 -7.84 2.10
C PHE A 217 13.49 -6.71 1.44
N ASP A 218 14.79 -6.91 1.28
CA ASP A 218 15.69 -5.92 0.68
C ASP A 218 16.00 -6.38 -0.74
N GLY A 219 15.53 -5.66 -1.76
CA GLY A 219 15.77 -6.04 -3.15
C GLY A 219 14.89 -5.30 -4.14
N VAL A 220 14.58 -5.98 -5.24
CA VAL A 220 13.66 -5.50 -6.28
C VAL A 220 12.55 -6.53 -6.47
N GLY A 221 11.32 -6.06 -6.53
CA GLY A 221 10.12 -6.87 -6.77
C GLY A 221 9.28 -6.24 -7.87
N ALA A 222 8.63 -7.06 -8.68
CA ALA A 222 7.70 -6.64 -9.71
C ALA A 222 6.39 -7.42 -9.59
N THR A 223 5.27 -6.71 -9.64
CA THR A 223 3.93 -7.30 -9.70
C THR A 223 3.28 -6.91 -11.02
N ALA A 224 2.94 -7.90 -11.83
CA ALA A 224 2.28 -7.73 -13.12
C ALA A 224 0.87 -8.34 -13.08
N LYS A 225 -0.13 -7.55 -13.48
CA LYS A 225 -1.50 -8.01 -13.70
C LYS A 225 -1.70 -8.33 -15.19
N LEU A 226 -2.09 -9.56 -15.49
CA LEU A 226 -2.40 -10.04 -16.84
C LEU A 226 -3.92 -10.16 -16.95
N GLY A 227 -4.54 -9.09 -17.47
CA GLY A 227 -5.99 -8.92 -17.39
C GLY A 227 -6.48 -8.82 -15.94
N ASP A 228 -7.73 -9.22 -15.71
CA ASP A 228 -8.37 -9.10 -14.39
C ASP A 228 -8.21 -10.36 -13.52
N LYS A 229 -7.72 -11.46 -14.10
CA LYS A 229 -7.72 -12.78 -13.46
C LYS A 229 -6.35 -13.24 -12.97
N VAL A 230 -5.28 -12.82 -13.63
CA VAL A 230 -3.94 -13.36 -13.34
C VAL A 230 -3.04 -12.27 -12.78
N THR A 231 -2.39 -12.57 -11.65
CA THR A 231 -1.34 -11.73 -11.06
C THR A 231 -0.07 -12.55 -10.92
N LEU A 232 1.02 -12.05 -11.48
CA LEU A 232 2.37 -12.58 -11.31
C LEU A 232 3.16 -11.63 -10.42
N ASN A 233 3.89 -12.15 -9.44
CA ASN A 233 4.79 -11.37 -8.61
C ASN A 233 6.16 -12.06 -8.59
N GLY A 234 7.18 -11.38 -9.07
CA GLY A 234 8.56 -11.84 -9.04
C GLY A 234 9.40 -10.94 -8.13
N ALA A 235 10.38 -11.50 -7.44
CA ALA A 235 11.31 -10.72 -6.62
C ALA A 235 12.71 -11.32 -6.59
N TYR A 236 13.73 -10.47 -6.49
CA TYR A 236 15.11 -10.86 -6.25
C TYR A 236 15.74 -9.98 -5.17
N GLY A 237 16.40 -10.58 -4.19
CA GLY A 237 16.96 -9.86 -3.05
C GLY A 237 17.17 -10.73 -1.81
N TYR A 238 16.96 -10.16 -0.63
CA TYR A 238 17.30 -10.79 0.65
C TYR A 238 16.16 -10.68 1.66
N MET A 239 15.88 -11.77 2.37
CA MET A 239 15.03 -11.74 3.56
C MET A 239 15.80 -11.03 4.70
N THR A 240 15.17 -10.12 5.43
CA THR A 240 15.84 -9.34 6.49
C THR A 240 15.18 -9.44 7.86
N ALA A 241 14.20 -10.34 7.99
CA ALA A 241 13.41 -10.54 9.20
C ALA A 241 13.32 -12.01 9.61
N GLY A 242 12.85 -12.24 10.84
CA GLY A 242 12.72 -13.59 11.40
C GLY A 242 14.07 -14.31 11.46
N ARG A 243 14.18 -15.47 10.81
CA ARG A 243 15.41 -16.29 10.78
C ARG A 243 16.62 -15.59 10.14
N PHE A 244 16.40 -14.49 9.43
CA PHE A 244 17.43 -13.69 8.74
C PHE A 244 17.73 -12.35 9.43
N ALA A 245 17.11 -12.08 10.59
CA ALA A 245 17.35 -10.85 11.32
C ALA A 245 18.80 -10.81 11.86
N LYS A 246 19.46 -9.65 11.70
CA LYS A 246 20.86 -9.43 12.11
C LYS A 246 21.90 -10.32 11.41
N THR A 247 21.55 -10.92 10.28
CA THR A 247 22.50 -11.68 9.43
C THR A 247 23.29 -10.71 8.54
N SER A 248 24.61 -10.90 8.43
CA SER A 248 25.46 -10.11 7.53
C SER A 248 25.09 -10.37 6.06
N LYS A 249 25.38 -9.45 5.13
CA LYS A 249 25.11 -9.69 3.71
C LYS A 249 25.88 -10.90 3.16
N ALA A 250 27.12 -11.14 3.62
CA ALA A 250 27.92 -12.29 3.21
C ALA A 250 27.31 -13.62 3.66
N ASP A 251 26.57 -13.60 4.77
CA ASP A 251 25.90 -14.76 5.36
C ASP A 251 24.41 -14.86 5.03
N ASN A 252 23.87 -13.93 4.25
CA ASN A 252 22.46 -13.89 3.90
C ASN A 252 22.31 -14.28 2.43
N GLY A 253 21.83 -15.50 2.19
CA GLY A 253 21.60 -16.01 0.84
C GLY A 253 20.59 -15.15 0.09
N ASP A 254 20.86 -14.91 -1.18
CA ASP A 254 19.91 -14.26 -2.07
C ASP A 254 18.70 -15.16 -2.32
N VAL A 255 17.60 -14.53 -2.70
CA VAL A 255 16.32 -15.18 -2.95
C VAL A 255 15.84 -14.75 -4.30
N GLY A 256 15.52 -15.72 -5.16
CA GLY A 256 14.70 -15.51 -6.35
C GLY A 256 13.32 -16.09 -6.12
N LEU A 257 12.27 -15.29 -6.24
CA LEU A 257 10.88 -15.68 -5.97
C LEU A 257 10.01 -15.45 -7.20
N ILE A 258 9.10 -16.38 -7.47
CA ILE A 258 7.96 -16.21 -8.36
C ILE A 258 6.70 -16.70 -7.64
N ASN A 259 5.70 -15.83 -7.59
CA ASN A 259 4.34 -16.12 -7.20
C ASN A 259 3.42 -15.97 -8.41
N ALA A 260 2.47 -16.89 -8.56
CA ALA A 260 1.37 -16.78 -9.49
C ALA A 260 0.05 -16.89 -8.74
N HIS A 261 -0.92 -16.04 -9.10
CA HIS A 261 -2.28 -16.07 -8.57
C HIS A 261 -3.27 -15.99 -9.72
N VAL A 262 -4.30 -16.83 -9.66
CA VAL A 262 -5.36 -16.93 -10.67
C VAL A 262 -6.72 -16.86 -9.97
N ALA A 263 -7.47 -15.81 -10.26
CA ALA A 263 -8.88 -15.68 -9.92
C ALA A 263 -9.72 -16.33 -11.03
N VAL A 264 -10.30 -17.51 -10.75
CA VAL A 264 -11.11 -18.24 -11.72
C VAL A 264 -12.45 -17.53 -11.91
N ASN A 265 -13.06 -17.16 -10.78
CA ASN A 265 -14.29 -16.37 -10.66
C ASN A 265 -14.28 -15.61 -9.32
N ASP A 266 -15.41 -14.98 -8.97
CA ASP A 266 -15.53 -14.15 -7.75
C ASP A 266 -15.44 -14.95 -6.44
N HIS A 267 -15.63 -16.27 -6.51
CA HIS A 267 -15.61 -17.16 -5.35
C HIS A 267 -14.28 -17.88 -5.19
N PHE A 268 -13.73 -18.40 -6.29
CA PHE A 268 -12.60 -19.31 -6.30
C PHE A 268 -11.36 -18.67 -6.92
N SER A 269 -10.25 -18.81 -6.20
CA SER A 269 -8.92 -18.48 -6.69
C SER A 269 -7.89 -19.48 -6.17
N PHE A 270 -6.80 -19.62 -6.91
CA PHE A 270 -5.67 -20.42 -6.51
C PHE A 270 -4.36 -19.72 -6.86
N GLY A 271 -3.27 -20.22 -6.31
CA GLY A 271 -1.95 -19.70 -6.60
C GLY A 271 -0.87 -20.74 -6.36
N GLY A 272 0.30 -20.43 -6.90
CA GLY A 272 1.51 -21.22 -6.73
C GLY A 272 2.69 -20.31 -6.43
N MET A 273 3.71 -20.87 -5.79
CA MET A 273 4.97 -20.19 -5.59
C MET A 273 6.14 -21.12 -5.85
N PHE A 274 7.23 -20.54 -6.32
CA PHE A 274 8.55 -21.14 -6.35
C PHE A 274 9.56 -20.10 -5.88
N ALA A 275 10.45 -20.47 -4.98
CA ALA A 275 11.53 -19.63 -4.50
C ALA A 275 12.83 -20.42 -4.47
N HIS A 276 13.86 -19.89 -5.11
CA HIS A 276 15.24 -20.22 -4.78
C HIS A 276 15.62 -19.46 -3.50
N VAL A 277 16.24 -20.14 -2.55
CA VAL A 277 16.69 -19.57 -1.27
C VAL A 277 18.16 -19.96 -1.10
N GLY A 278 19.06 -19.00 -1.34
CA GLY A 278 20.50 -19.18 -1.25
C GLY A 278 20.95 -19.69 0.11
N THR A 279 21.86 -20.66 0.09
CA THR A 279 22.17 -21.57 1.20
C THR A 279 23.25 -21.09 2.16
N THR A 280 23.21 -19.83 2.61
CA THR A 280 24.13 -19.39 3.69
C THR A 280 23.41 -19.21 5.02
N ASN A 281 23.82 -20.03 6.00
CA ASN A 281 23.68 -19.79 7.44
C ASN A 281 22.25 -19.59 8.01
N VAL A 282 21.20 -20.04 7.31
CA VAL A 282 19.82 -19.93 7.81
C VAL A 282 19.58 -20.93 8.94
N ARG A 283 19.30 -20.42 10.14
CA ARG A 283 18.90 -21.26 11.28
C ARG A 283 17.49 -21.79 11.05
N MET A 284 17.34 -23.10 10.83
CA MET A 284 16.04 -23.76 10.73
C MET A 284 15.33 -23.88 12.09
N GLY A 285 14.10 -24.38 12.08
CA GLY A 285 13.27 -24.58 13.28
C GLY A 285 13.90 -25.54 14.28
N ASN A 286 14.60 -26.55 13.75
CA ASN A 286 15.42 -27.51 14.51
C ASN A 286 16.74 -26.92 15.07
N GLY A 287 16.98 -25.61 14.92
CA GLY A 287 18.20 -24.95 15.39
C GLY A 287 19.46 -25.20 14.55
N LYS A 288 19.42 -26.12 13.57
CA LYS A 288 20.53 -26.40 12.67
C LYS A 288 20.62 -25.31 11.60
N LYS A 289 21.86 -24.93 11.24
CA LYS A 289 22.12 -24.20 10.00
C LYS A 289 21.89 -25.17 8.86
N ASN A 290 20.96 -24.88 7.98
CA ASN A 290 20.63 -25.80 6.90
C ASN A 290 21.05 -25.22 5.55
N ASN A 291 21.98 -25.91 4.90
CA ASN A 291 22.45 -25.65 3.54
C ASN A 291 22.00 -26.79 2.59
N GLU A 292 21.06 -27.64 3.01
CA GLU A 292 20.68 -28.89 2.34
C GLU A 292 19.46 -28.73 1.43
N PHE A 293 18.90 -27.52 1.30
CA PHE A 293 17.88 -27.23 0.29
C PHE A 293 18.12 -25.86 -0.34
N ASP A 294 17.90 -25.78 -1.65
CA ASP A 294 18.04 -24.53 -2.40
C ASP A 294 16.70 -23.98 -2.87
N ASN A 295 15.62 -24.77 -2.85
CA ASN A 295 14.34 -24.35 -3.41
C ASN A 295 13.17 -24.69 -2.50
N VAL A 296 12.17 -23.83 -2.54
CA VAL A 296 10.90 -23.98 -1.84
C VAL A 296 9.78 -23.74 -2.82
N TYR A 297 8.76 -24.59 -2.81
CA TYR A 297 7.60 -24.44 -3.68
C TYR A 297 6.32 -24.75 -2.90
N GLY A 298 5.21 -24.23 -3.39
CA GLY A 298 3.95 -24.39 -2.70
C GLY A 298 2.75 -23.93 -3.51
N PHE A 299 1.58 -24.29 -3.02
CA PHE A 299 0.30 -24.00 -3.64
C PHE A 299 -0.67 -23.49 -2.59
N ASN A 300 -1.55 -22.58 -2.98
CA ASN A 300 -2.64 -22.10 -2.15
C ASN A 300 -3.94 -22.05 -2.94
N ALA A 301 -5.05 -22.19 -2.23
CA ALA A 301 -6.38 -22.07 -2.79
C ALA A 301 -7.29 -21.35 -1.80
N LYS A 302 -8.28 -20.65 -2.34
CA LYS A 302 -9.26 -19.90 -1.58
C LYS A 302 -10.62 -19.95 -2.26
N TYR A 303 -11.64 -20.24 -1.49
CA TYR A 303 -13.04 -20.19 -1.90
C TYR A 303 -13.84 -19.29 -0.93
N ASN A 304 -14.60 -18.32 -1.42
CA ASN A 304 -15.47 -17.48 -0.60
C ASN A 304 -16.87 -17.40 -1.21
N VAL A 305 -17.90 -17.60 -0.39
CA VAL A 305 -19.30 -17.41 -0.77
C VAL A 305 -20.06 -16.71 0.36
N GLY A 306 -20.56 -15.51 0.07
CA GLY A 306 -21.17 -14.66 1.09
C GLY A 306 -20.19 -14.40 2.25
N LYS A 307 -20.60 -14.76 3.48
CA LYS A 307 -19.77 -14.65 4.69
C LYS A 307 -18.85 -15.85 4.90
N PHE A 308 -19.08 -16.95 4.20
CA PHE A 308 -18.26 -18.16 4.35
C PHE A 308 -17.00 -18.05 3.50
N GLY A 309 -15.87 -18.49 4.05
CA GLY A 309 -14.65 -18.68 3.30
C GLY A 309 -13.86 -19.89 3.78
N ILE A 310 -13.19 -20.55 2.86
CA ILE A 310 -12.19 -21.58 3.14
C ILE A 310 -10.92 -21.25 2.37
N ASP A 311 -9.77 -21.42 3.00
CA ASP A 311 -8.48 -21.29 2.35
C ASP A 311 -7.48 -22.29 2.90
N GLY A 312 -6.46 -22.57 2.10
CA GLY A 312 -5.35 -23.40 2.52
C GLY A 312 -4.11 -23.11 1.72
N GLU A 313 -2.98 -23.46 2.29
CA GLU A 313 -1.67 -23.32 1.68
C GLU A 313 -0.81 -24.51 2.11
N TRP A 314 -0.06 -25.07 1.17
CA TRP A 314 0.94 -26.11 1.41
C TRP A 314 2.25 -25.69 0.77
N VAL A 315 3.36 -25.90 1.47
CA VAL A 315 4.71 -25.52 1.04
C VAL A 315 5.70 -26.62 1.45
N LYS A 316 6.71 -26.86 0.60
CA LYS A 316 7.77 -27.85 0.83
C LYS A 316 9.13 -27.35 0.36
N ALA A 317 10.19 -27.76 1.05
CA ALA A 317 11.56 -27.55 0.58
C ALA A 317 12.04 -28.73 -0.27
N SER A 318 12.61 -28.46 -1.44
CA SER A 318 13.17 -29.50 -2.32
C SER A 318 14.41 -30.14 -1.70
N GLY A 319 14.53 -31.47 -1.74
CA GLY A 319 15.74 -32.17 -1.26
C GLY A 319 15.81 -32.39 0.25
N LEU A 320 14.83 -31.90 1.01
CA LEU A 320 14.78 -32.03 2.47
C LEU A 320 13.60 -32.93 2.89
N SER A 321 13.90 -34.00 3.63
CA SER A 321 12.88 -34.84 4.26
C SER A 321 12.16 -34.07 5.37
N ASP A 322 10.90 -34.42 5.63
CA ASP A 322 10.07 -33.82 6.68
C ASP A 322 10.02 -32.28 6.63
N SER A 323 9.87 -31.74 5.43
CA SER A 323 9.92 -30.29 5.15
C SER A 323 8.55 -29.69 4.77
N ASP A 324 7.50 -30.49 4.82
CA ASP A 324 6.15 -30.05 4.51
C ASP A 324 5.60 -29.11 5.60
N VAL A 325 4.92 -28.06 5.18
CA VAL A 325 4.10 -27.23 6.07
C VAL A 325 2.82 -26.85 5.35
N TRP A 326 1.70 -26.96 6.06
CA TRP A 326 0.42 -26.60 5.49
C TRP A 326 -0.56 -26.09 6.52
N ASN A 327 -1.55 -25.36 6.03
CA ASN A 327 -2.69 -24.94 6.81
C ASN A 327 -3.99 -25.05 6.02
N VAL A 328 -5.08 -25.26 6.73
CA VAL A 328 -6.44 -25.08 6.23
C VAL A 328 -7.21 -24.23 7.24
N GLY A 329 -7.96 -23.26 6.75
CA GLY A 329 -8.74 -22.37 7.57
C GLY A 329 -10.13 -22.18 7.00
N VAL A 330 -11.12 -22.20 7.89
CA VAL A 330 -12.50 -21.86 7.58
C VAL A 330 -12.86 -20.62 8.36
N LYS A 331 -13.51 -19.66 7.69
CA LYS A 331 -13.98 -18.43 8.31
C LYS A 331 -15.46 -18.19 8.03
N TRP A 332 -16.10 -17.51 8.97
CA TRP A 332 -17.43 -16.96 8.83
C TRP A 332 -17.42 -15.48 9.24
N GLY A 333 -17.73 -14.60 8.28
CA GLY A 333 -17.75 -13.16 8.45
C GLY A 333 -16.89 -12.42 7.42
N ASP A 334 -16.89 -11.10 7.54
CA ASP A 334 -16.17 -10.17 6.65
C ASP A 334 -15.63 -9.01 7.48
N TYR A 335 -14.71 -9.33 8.40
CA TYR A 335 -14.07 -8.34 9.25
C TYR A 335 -13.28 -7.33 8.40
N LYS A 336 -13.53 -6.05 8.66
CA LYS A 336 -12.87 -4.92 8.02
C LYS A 336 -12.69 -3.84 9.07
N ILE A 337 -11.48 -3.67 9.60
CA ILE A 337 -11.19 -2.67 10.65
C ILE A 337 -11.66 -1.25 10.31
N ASN A 338 -11.75 -0.88 9.03
CA ASN A 338 -12.25 0.42 8.58
C ASN A 338 -13.79 0.51 8.47
N LYS A 339 -14.50 -0.53 8.90
CA LYS A 339 -15.96 -0.63 8.89
C LYS A 339 -16.45 -0.99 10.29
N LYS A 340 -17.16 -0.06 10.90
CA LYS A 340 -17.86 -0.25 12.18
C LYS A 340 -18.78 -1.47 12.13
N ASN A 341 -18.86 -2.19 13.24
CA ASN A 341 -19.65 -3.39 13.44
C ASN A 341 -19.32 -4.54 12.46
N SER A 342 -18.10 -4.56 11.90
CA SER A 342 -17.64 -5.69 11.09
C SER A 342 -16.95 -6.74 11.96
N TRP A 343 -17.06 -8.00 11.57
CA TRP A 343 -16.54 -9.12 12.35
C TRP A 343 -16.30 -10.36 11.49
N ASP A 344 -15.45 -11.25 12.01
CA ASP A 344 -15.37 -12.65 11.58
C ASP A 344 -14.97 -13.57 12.74
N ILE A 345 -15.25 -14.84 12.56
CA ILE A 345 -14.73 -15.95 13.37
C ILE A 345 -14.04 -16.90 12.41
N ARG A 346 -12.91 -17.46 12.84
CA ARG A 346 -12.07 -18.33 12.03
C ARG A 346 -11.56 -19.51 12.84
N LEU A 347 -11.58 -20.69 12.24
CA LEU A 347 -10.92 -21.88 12.75
C LEU A 347 -9.84 -22.31 11.75
N ASP A 348 -8.60 -22.35 12.21
CA ASP A 348 -7.46 -22.84 11.43
C ASP A 348 -6.92 -24.13 12.04
N TYR A 349 -6.53 -25.06 11.16
CA TYR A 349 -5.61 -26.13 11.49
C TYR A 349 -4.32 -25.91 10.71
N PHE A 350 -3.19 -26.19 11.34
CA PHE A 350 -1.91 -26.17 10.67
C PHE A 350 -1.05 -27.33 11.14
N ASP A 351 -0.17 -27.76 10.24
CA ASP A 351 0.77 -28.84 10.46
C ASP A 351 2.12 -28.43 9.88
N GLN A 352 3.14 -28.41 10.73
CA GLN A 352 4.50 -28.04 10.38
C GLN A 352 5.41 -29.22 10.68
N ALA A 353 5.98 -29.83 9.64
CA ALA A 353 6.98 -30.88 9.79
C ALA A 353 8.29 -30.33 10.38
N LYS A 354 9.16 -31.23 10.85
CA LYS A 354 10.35 -30.88 11.65
C LYS A 354 11.31 -29.93 10.94
N ASN A 355 11.47 -30.11 9.63
CA ASN A 355 12.39 -29.38 8.79
C ASN A 355 11.68 -28.36 7.89
N ALA A 356 10.44 -27.98 8.22
CA ALA A 356 9.66 -27.06 7.40
C ALA A 356 10.35 -25.68 7.20
N PRO A 357 10.29 -25.10 5.99
CA PRO A 357 10.96 -23.85 5.64
C PRO A 357 10.18 -22.60 6.11
N VAL A 358 9.72 -22.57 7.37
CA VAL A 358 8.99 -21.42 7.94
C VAL A 358 9.98 -20.35 8.39
N PHE A 359 10.08 -19.24 7.67
CA PHE A 359 11.12 -18.22 7.88
C PHE A 359 10.68 -17.05 8.77
N LYS A 360 9.50 -16.47 8.49
CA LYS A 360 8.88 -15.39 9.27
C LYS A 360 7.43 -15.19 8.82
N THR A 361 6.46 -15.52 9.67
CA THR A 361 5.04 -15.26 9.39
C THR A 361 4.29 -14.88 10.65
N GLN A 362 3.29 -14.03 10.51
CA GLN A 362 2.41 -13.66 11.63
C GLN A 362 1.37 -14.74 11.95
N LYS A 363 1.13 -15.71 11.05
CA LYS A 363 0.11 -16.76 11.23
C LYS A 363 0.39 -17.66 12.44
N TYR A 364 1.65 -17.81 12.88
CA TYR A 364 2.09 -18.82 13.86
C TYR A 364 3.01 -18.27 14.98
N GLU A 365 3.16 -16.95 15.07
CA GLU A 365 4.14 -16.27 15.93
C GLU A 365 3.95 -16.51 17.44
N SER A 366 2.78 -16.99 17.86
CA SER A 366 2.45 -17.24 19.27
C SER A 366 3.00 -18.56 19.83
N ASN A 367 3.24 -19.58 18.99
CA ASN A 367 3.76 -20.87 19.46
C ASN A 367 5.27 -21.07 19.30
N ASP A 368 5.95 -20.21 18.54
CA ASP A 368 7.43 -20.20 18.37
C ASP A 368 8.20 -19.54 19.55
N LEU A 369 7.59 -19.45 20.74
CA LEU A 369 8.08 -18.58 21.84
C LEU A 369 8.78 -19.31 22.99
N LEU A 370 9.08 -20.61 22.88
CA LEU A 370 9.99 -21.25 23.83
C LEU A 370 11.43 -20.98 23.41
N LYS A 371 12.04 -19.95 24.01
CA LYS A 371 13.46 -19.59 23.81
C LYS A 371 14.43 -20.74 24.13
N LYS A 372 14.00 -21.78 24.86
CA LYS A 372 14.84 -22.93 25.28
C LYS A 372 14.62 -24.22 24.46
N THR A 373 13.42 -24.46 23.94
CA THR A 373 13.08 -25.66 23.15
C THR A 373 12.22 -25.24 21.96
N ARG A 374 12.87 -24.81 20.88
CA ARG A 374 12.18 -24.60 19.59
C ARG A 374 11.67 -25.95 19.14
N TYR A 375 10.35 -26.14 19.09
CA TYR A 375 9.79 -27.42 18.70
C TYR A 375 10.21 -27.75 17.26
N GLU A 376 10.71 -28.97 17.09
CA GLU A 376 11.06 -29.58 15.81
C GLU A 376 9.78 -29.91 15.02
N GLY A 377 8.98 -28.90 14.69
CA GLY A 377 7.67 -29.07 14.06
C GLY A 377 6.55 -29.38 15.05
N TYR A 378 5.34 -28.97 14.71
CA TYR A 378 4.14 -29.13 15.52
C TYR A 378 2.88 -28.97 14.67
N LYS A 379 1.77 -29.44 15.23
CA LYS A 379 0.41 -29.27 14.69
C LYS A 379 -0.49 -28.68 15.76
N ALA A 380 -1.39 -27.78 15.39
CA ALA A 380 -2.39 -27.28 16.32
C ALA A 380 -3.62 -26.75 15.60
N TRP A 381 -4.66 -26.55 16.41
CA TRP A 381 -5.84 -25.78 16.04
C TRP A 381 -5.72 -24.35 16.59
N GLN A 382 -6.29 -23.39 15.88
CA GLN A 382 -6.45 -22.01 16.35
C GLN A 382 -7.86 -21.52 16.07
N LEU A 383 -8.55 -21.08 17.11
CA LEU A 383 -9.78 -20.30 17.00
C LEU A 383 -9.42 -18.81 17.05
N GLY A 384 -9.90 -18.03 16.09
CA GLY A 384 -9.75 -16.59 16.01
C GLY A 384 -11.10 -15.90 15.94
N ALA A 385 -11.22 -14.74 16.58
CA ALA A 385 -12.36 -13.85 16.44
C ALA A 385 -11.87 -12.40 16.27
N SER A 386 -12.43 -11.70 15.29
CA SER A 386 -12.09 -10.30 15.00
C SER A 386 -13.34 -9.46 15.00
N TYR A 387 -13.28 -8.28 15.62
CA TYR A 387 -14.40 -7.33 15.71
C TYR A 387 -13.92 -5.88 15.61
N ALA A 388 -14.60 -5.08 14.80
CA ALA A 388 -14.37 -3.64 14.69
C ALA A 388 -15.53 -2.89 15.37
N PRO A 389 -15.44 -2.54 16.67
CA PRO A 389 -16.50 -1.81 17.36
C PRO A 389 -16.71 -0.41 16.78
N GLU A 390 -15.66 0.18 16.20
CA GLU A 390 -15.69 1.50 15.57
C GLU A 390 -14.76 1.52 14.36
N LYS A 391 -14.90 2.51 13.48
CA LYS A 391 -14.00 2.67 12.34
C LYS A 391 -12.56 2.85 12.82
N ASN A 392 -11.66 2.05 12.26
CA ASN A 392 -10.23 2.01 12.51
C ASN A 392 -9.81 1.52 13.91
N ILE A 393 -10.74 0.95 14.69
CA ILE A 393 -10.46 0.30 15.97
C ILE A 393 -10.84 -1.17 15.82
N GLY A 394 -9.89 -2.07 16.11
CA GLY A 394 -10.06 -3.51 15.90
C GLY A 394 -9.58 -4.34 17.09
N ILE A 395 -10.44 -5.25 17.53
CA ILE A 395 -10.15 -6.23 18.58
C ILE A 395 -9.97 -7.58 17.88
N ASN A 396 -8.84 -8.25 18.11
CA ASN A 396 -8.63 -9.63 17.66
C ASN A 396 -8.31 -10.50 18.88
N ALA A 397 -8.97 -11.64 18.99
CA ALA A 397 -8.66 -12.66 19.99
C ALA A 397 -8.31 -13.98 19.28
N TYR A 398 -7.29 -14.67 19.78
CA TYR A 398 -6.86 -15.97 19.27
C TYR A 398 -6.66 -16.92 20.44
N TYR A 399 -7.10 -18.16 20.26
CA TYR A 399 -6.84 -19.27 21.17
C TYR A 399 -6.31 -20.45 20.37
N GLY A 400 -5.05 -20.80 20.60
CA GLY A 400 -4.44 -21.99 20.04
C GLY A 400 -4.52 -23.14 21.02
N PHE A 401 -4.99 -24.29 20.54
CA PHE A 401 -5.32 -25.44 21.39
C PHE A 401 -4.98 -26.76 20.70
N HIS A 402 -4.91 -27.82 21.52
CA HIS A 402 -4.57 -29.17 21.05
C HIS A 402 -3.24 -29.20 20.28
N ALA A 403 -2.31 -28.33 20.67
CA ALA A 403 -1.00 -28.27 20.07
C ALA A 403 -0.19 -29.52 20.45
N LYS A 404 0.43 -30.16 19.45
CA LYS A 404 1.29 -31.33 19.65
C LYS A 404 2.53 -31.23 18.77
N THR A 405 3.67 -31.72 19.27
CA THR A 405 4.85 -31.95 18.43
C THR A 405 4.54 -33.03 17.38
N GLN A 406 5.41 -33.15 16.39
CA GLN A 406 5.29 -34.24 15.40
C GLN A 406 5.38 -35.64 16.04
N ASP A 407 6.10 -35.77 17.16
CA ASP A 407 6.18 -37.01 17.94
C ASP A 407 4.98 -37.23 18.89
N GLY A 408 3.99 -36.33 18.88
CA GLY A 408 2.75 -36.47 19.64
C GLY A 408 2.77 -35.88 21.06
N ASN A 409 3.89 -35.28 21.48
CA ASN A 409 3.99 -34.64 22.79
C ASN A 409 3.13 -33.39 22.85
N ARG A 410 2.42 -33.19 23.96
CA ARG A 410 1.60 -31.99 24.18
C ARG A 410 2.49 -30.74 24.15
N VAL A 411 1.96 -29.69 23.53
CA VAL A 411 2.52 -28.33 23.55
C VAL A 411 1.51 -27.42 24.27
N ASN A 412 2.02 -26.36 24.90
CA ASN A 412 1.19 -25.38 25.63
C ASN A 412 0.11 -24.78 24.72
N ASP A 413 -1.05 -24.56 25.31
CA ASP A 413 -2.08 -23.74 24.68
C ASP A 413 -1.64 -22.27 24.81
N TYR A 414 -2.12 -21.42 23.90
CA TYR A 414 -1.87 -19.98 23.99
C TYR A 414 -3.13 -19.19 23.75
N TYR A 415 -3.16 -18.01 24.34
CA TYR A 415 -4.17 -17.01 24.08
C TYR A 415 -3.49 -15.69 23.75
N ARG A 416 -4.08 -14.97 22.81
CA ARG A 416 -3.60 -13.67 22.35
C ARG A 416 -4.77 -12.74 22.16
N ALA A 417 -4.65 -11.51 22.67
CA ALA A 417 -5.60 -10.45 22.43
C ALA A 417 -4.87 -9.21 21.89
N ASP A 418 -5.28 -8.74 20.72
CA ASP A 418 -4.78 -7.51 20.11
C ASP A 418 -5.86 -6.42 20.12
N LEU A 419 -5.51 -5.24 20.60
CA LEU A 419 -6.24 -3.99 20.34
C LEU A 419 -5.45 -3.17 19.31
N ASN A 420 -6.06 -2.92 18.16
CA ASN A 420 -5.44 -2.31 16.99
C ASN A 420 -6.12 -0.99 16.65
N PHE A 421 -5.29 -0.01 16.28
CA PHE A 421 -5.73 1.31 15.86
C PHE A 421 -5.09 1.63 14.51
N LYS A 422 -5.84 2.23 13.58
CA LYS A 422 -5.32 2.79 12.33
C LYS A 422 -5.61 4.28 12.24
N PHE A 423 -4.67 5.06 11.74
CA PHE A 423 -4.84 6.51 11.60
C PHE A 423 -4.15 7.05 10.35
#